data_AF-A0A2A3T7L8-F1
#
_entry.id   AF-A0A2A3T7L8-F1
#
_cell.length_a   1.000
_cell.length_b   1.000
_cell.length_c   1.000
_cell.angle_alpha   90.00
_cell.angle_beta   90.00
_cell.angle_gamma   90.00
#
_symmetry.space_group_name_H-M   'P 1'
#
loop_
_entity.id
_entity.type
_entity.pdbx_description
1 polymer ?
#
loop_
_entity_poly.entity_id
_entity_poly.type
_entity_poly.pdbx_seq_one_letter_code
_entity_poly.pdbx_strand_id
1 'polypeptide(L)'
;MALVEPHKKGGRYTIQEKEERRIQVYHLHFEENKSAVKISELLGVSRNTINDDISYWHSQLAHEFNAQDITAKMTKQIQGREMQRDRLLKNLEGVDLDEKLKIEKDISEIDDKLMQYYSKMILSGNTTLDPTVKIDGIDEDEIKELVRDLIFQEGLEELHSENDLKFHFIRETKCNVKHAENLLERMLSDGLVLCRQIETERGYFKSISGDYSFTYNLERFANLRGYVTENELYEILNRRSNIKIDNYKMDKIEIKLNEKYGDKTQWPDELLEKFESEE
;
A
#
# COMPACT_ATOMS: atom_id res chain seq x y z
N MET A 1 42.61 -0.27 22.04
CA MET A 1 42.79 -0.46 23.51
C MET A 1 43.19 -1.91 23.75
N ALA A 2 43.94 -2.23 24.80
CA ALA A 2 44.24 -3.62 25.12
C ALA A 2 43.00 -4.28 25.75
N LEU A 3 42.60 -5.45 25.25
CA LEU A 3 41.54 -6.25 25.85
C LEU A 3 42.14 -6.98 27.07
N VAL A 4 41.58 -6.75 28.25
CA VAL A 4 41.99 -7.43 29.48
C VAL A 4 41.29 -8.80 29.54
N GLU A 5 42.06 -9.88 29.67
CA GLU A 5 41.51 -11.24 29.73
C GLU A 5 40.72 -11.47 31.04
N PRO A 6 39.42 -11.87 30.97
CA PRO A 6 38.57 -12.03 32.15
C PRO A 6 38.83 -13.36 32.89
N HIS A 7 39.99 -13.48 33.54
CA HIS A 7 40.38 -14.64 34.36
C HIS A 7 39.48 -14.84 35.59
N LYS A 8 38.37 -15.60 35.46
CA LYS A 8 37.49 -15.95 36.59
C LYS A 8 37.23 -17.46 36.70
N LYS A 9 37.97 -18.13 37.59
CA LYS A 9 37.91 -19.58 37.84
C LYS A 9 36.75 -19.98 38.77
N GLY A 10 35.52 -19.73 38.34
CA GLY A 10 34.29 -20.17 39.00
C GLY A 10 33.57 -19.11 39.85
N GLY A 11 32.30 -19.40 40.18
CA GLY A 11 31.35 -18.48 40.82
C GLY A 11 30.27 -17.97 39.86
N ARG A 12 29.23 -17.31 40.39
CA ARG A 12 28.27 -16.57 39.55
C ARG A 12 28.92 -15.26 39.09
N TYR A 13 28.74 -14.91 37.83
CA TYR A 13 29.13 -13.61 37.29
C TYR A 13 28.29 -12.49 37.89
N THR A 14 28.88 -11.31 38.09
CA THR A 14 28.13 -10.08 38.39
C THR A 14 27.40 -9.60 37.13
N ILE A 15 26.48 -8.64 37.29
CA ILE A 15 25.74 -8.05 36.15
C ILE A 15 26.72 -7.35 35.19
N GLN A 16 27.72 -6.64 35.72
CA GLN A 16 28.75 -5.96 34.94
C GLN A 16 29.64 -6.95 34.16
N GLU A 17 30.19 -7.95 34.84
CA GLU A 17 31.03 -9.00 34.20
C GLU A 17 30.26 -9.78 33.12
N LYS A 18 28.94 -9.95 33.29
CA LYS A 18 28.09 -10.58 32.28
C LYS A 18 28.02 -9.73 31.02
N GLU A 19 27.83 -8.42 31.15
CA GLU A 19 27.68 -7.53 30.00
C GLU A 19 29.03 -7.24 29.30
N GLU A 20 30.12 -7.11 30.05
CA GLU A 20 31.49 -7.05 29.48
C GLU A 20 31.80 -8.30 28.65
N ARG A 21 31.51 -9.49 29.19
CA ARG A 21 31.66 -10.75 28.44
C ARG A 21 30.77 -10.76 27.21
N ARG A 22 29.52 -10.30 27.30
CA ARG A 22 28.60 -10.23 26.15
C ARG A 22 29.15 -9.34 25.05
N ILE A 23 29.67 -8.17 25.35
CA ILE A 23 30.29 -7.28 24.36
C ILE A 23 31.49 -7.99 23.68
N GLN A 24 32.34 -8.68 24.45
CA GLN A 24 33.44 -9.48 23.88
C GLN A 24 32.93 -10.62 22.99
N VAL A 25 31.88 -11.34 23.40
CA VAL A 25 31.22 -12.39 22.61
C VAL A 25 30.62 -11.81 21.33
N TYR A 26 30.04 -10.61 21.36
CA TYR A 26 29.49 -9.94 20.18
C TYR A 26 30.58 -9.71 19.12
N HIS A 27 31.67 -9.00 19.48
CA HIS A 27 32.77 -8.73 18.54
C HIS A 27 33.38 -10.04 18.00
N LEU A 28 33.70 -10.99 18.89
CA LEU A 28 34.33 -12.24 18.47
C LEU A 28 33.42 -13.10 17.57
N HIS A 29 32.10 -13.10 17.78
CA HIS A 29 31.18 -13.93 17.00
C HIS A 29 30.68 -13.27 15.71
N PHE A 30 30.20 -12.03 15.78
CA PHE A 30 29.54 -11.35 14.66
C PHE A 30 30.49 -10.56 13.75
N GLU A 31 31.60 -10.03 14.29
CA GLU A 31 32.59 -9.28 13.50
C GLU A 31 33.74 -10.22 13.07
N GLU A 32 34.35 -10.94 14.01
CA GLU A 32 35.47 -11.84 13.73
C GLU A 32 35.07 -13.27 13.30
N ASN A 33 33.77 -13.57 13.23
CA ASN A 33 33.23 -14.86 12.76
C ASN A 33 33.78 -16.11 13.50
N LYS A 34 34.17 -15.97 14.77
CA LYS A 34 34.69 -17.09 15.58
C LYS A 34 33.55 -17.97 16.09
N SER A 35 33.78 -19.29 16.12
CA SER A 35 32.82 -20.25 16.66
C SER A 35 32.76 -20.19 18.19
N ALA A 36 31.62 -20.55 18.77
CA ALA A 36 31.43 -20.58 20.23
C ALA A 36 32.48 -21.44 20.97
N VAL A 37 33.04 -22.46 20.32
CA VAL A 37 34.16 -23.26 20.84
C VAL A 37 35.43 -22.40 20.96
N LYS A 38 35.84 -21.75 19.86
CA LYS A 38 37.03 -20.89 19.85
C LYS A 38 36.88 -19.66 20.75
N ILE A 39 35.66 -19.16 20.95
CA ILE A 39 35.36 -18.10 21.91
C ILE A 39 35.44 -18.62 23.36
N SER A 40 34.96 -19.85 23.64
CA SER A 40 35.09 -20.47 24.97
C SER A 40 36.55 -20.70 25.37
N GLU A 41 37.41 -21.05 24.40
CA GLU A 41 38.86 -21.15 24.58
C GLU A 41 39.51 -19.78 24.86
N LEU A 42 39.22 -18.77 24.02
CA LEU A 42 39.80 -17.43 24.14
C LEU A 42 39.39 -16.66 25.40
N LEU A 43 38.18 -16.85 25.90
CA LEU A 43 37.67 -16.16 27.09
C LEU A 43 37.79 -16.98 28.39
N GLY A 44 38.13 -18.27 28.30
CA GLY A 44 38.20 -19.18 29.45
C GLY A 44 36.83 -19.46 30.10
N VAL A 45 35.73 -19.34 29.34
CA VAL A 45 34.34 -19.46 29.82
C VAL A 45 33.68 -20.71 29.23
N SER A 46 32.71 -21.32 29.92
CA SER A 46 32.03 -22.51 29.40
C SER A 46 31.32 -22.25 28.05
N ARG A 47 31.44 -23.19 27.10
CA ARG A 47 30.78 -23.12 25.79
C ARG A 47 29.26 -22.87 25.90
N ASN A 48 28.61 -23.44 26.91
CA ASN A 48 27.17 -23.24 27.12
C ASN A 48 26.87 -21.77 27.45
N THR A 49 27.63 -21.15 28.34
CA THR A 49 27.51 -19.72 28.67
C THR A 49 27.79 -18.82 27.45
N ILE A 50 28.73 -19.21 26.58
CA ILE A 50 28.97 -18.51 25.32
C ILE A 50 27.77 -18.66 24.36
N ASN A 51 27.19 -19.87 24.24
CA ASN A 51 25.96 -20.07 23.47
C ASN A 51 24.80 -19.22 24.03
N ASP A 52 24.62 -19.17 25.36
CA ASP A 52 23.55 -18.39 26.01
C ASP A 52 23.67 -16.89 25.68
N ASP A 53 24.89 -16.34 25.65
CA ASP A 53 25.13 -14.94 25.31
C ASP A 53 25.06 -14.68 23.79
N ILE A 54 25.42 -15.65 22.94
CA ILE A 54 25.15 -15.60 21.49
C ILE A 54 23.63 -15.61 21.22
N SER A 55 22.86 -16.47 21.90
CA SER A 55 21.39 -16.51 21.83
C SER A 55 20.75 -15.22 22.35
N TYR A 56 21.32 -14.61 23.40
CA TYR A 56 20.91 -13.27 23.85
C TYR A 56 21.14 -12.20 22.78
N TRP A 57 22.30 -12.19 22.11
CA TRP A 57 22.55 -11.24 21.03
C TRP A 57 21.68 -11.48 19.81
N HIS A 58 21.44 -12.73 19.41
CA HIS A 58 20.44 -13.02 18.38
C HIS A 58 19.04 -12.54 18.76
N SER A 59 18.69 -12.58 20.05
CA SER A 59 17.39 -12.09 20.56
C SER A 59 17.31 -10.56 20.58
N GLN A 60 18.37 -9.86 21.02
CA GLN A 60 18.45 -8.40 20.97
C GLN A 60 18.48 -7.88 19.54
N LEU A 61 19.32 -8.47 18.68
CA LEU A 61 19.34 -8.16 17.26
C LEU A 61 17.97 -8.45 16.63
N ALA A 62 17.30 -9.57 16.94
CA ALA A 62 15.95 -9.83 16.44
C ALA A 62 14.92 -8.79 16.92
N HIS A 63 15.05 -8.28 18.14
CA HIS A 63 14.21 -7.21 18.66
C HIS A 63 14.47 -5.87 17.92
N GLU A 64 15.72 -5.54 17.62
CA GLU A 64 16.10 -4.39 16.78
C GLU A 64 15.71 -4.57 15.30
N PHE A 65 15.76 -5.81 14.78
CA PHE A 65 15.27 -6.16 13.44
C PHE A 65 13.74 -6.04 13.36
N ASN A 66 12.99 -6.39 14.40
CA ASN A 66 11.54 -6.15 14.47
C ASN A 66 11.17 -4.66 14.43
N ALA A 67 12.09 -3.76 14.81
CA ALA A 67 11.91 -2.31 14.72
C ALA A 67 12.30 -1.71 13.34
N GLN A 68 12.80 -2.52 12.39
CA GLN A 68 13.16 -2.09 11.04
C GLN A 68 12.73 -3.11 10.00
N ASP A 69 11.62 -2.82 9.32
CA ASP A 69 10.91 -3.70 8.39
C ASP A 69 11.84 -4.60 7.56
N ILE A 70 11.69 -5.91 7.78
CA ILE A 70 12.47 -6.96 7.12
C ILE A 70 12.26 -6.89 5.60
N THR A 71 11.07 -6.51 5.15
CA THR A 71 10.73 -6.26 3.75
C THR A 71 11.60 -5.15 3.19
N ALA A 72 11.66 -3.99 3.84
CA ALA A 72 12.48 -2.85 3.39
C ALA A 72 13.98 -3.19 3.32
N LYS A 73 14.47 -4.05 4.23
CA LYS A 73 15.85 -4.59 4.17
C LYS A 73 16.06 -5.56 3.01
N MET A 74 15.11 -6.47 2.73
CA MET A 74 15.17 -7.36 1.57
C MET A 74 15.09 -6.59 0.25
N THR A 75 14.12 -5.67 0.11
CA THR A 75 13.97 -4.79 -1.06
C THR A 75 15.25 -4.00 -1.35
N LYS A 76 15.91 -3.44 -0.32
CA LYS A 76 17.19 -2.73 -0.49
C LYS A 76 18.34 -3.64 -0.94
N GLN A 77 18.36 -4.91 -0.52
CA GLN A 77 19.34 -5.89 -0.99
C GLN A 77 19.06 -6.34 -2.43
N ILE A 78 17.79 -6.53 -2.78
CA ILE A 78 17.34 -6.83 -4.15
C ILE A 78 17.76 -5.70 -5.10
N GLN A 79 17.33 -4.46 -4.84
CA GLN A 79 17.70 -3.29 -5.64
C GLN A 79 19.23 -3.12 -5.75
N GLY A 80 19.96 -3.31 -4.65
CA GLY A 80 21.42 -3.23 -4.63
C GLY A 80 22.12 -4.30 -5.48
N ARG A 81 21.47 -5.46 -5.71
CA ARG A 81 21.96 -6.55 -6.58
C ARG A 81 21.55 -6.35 -8.03
N GLU A 82 20.34 -5.87 -8.29
CA GLU A 82 19.90 -5.48 -9.65
C GLU A 82 20.79 -4.35 -10.20
N MET A 83 21.09 -3.33 -9.40
CA MET A 83 22.06 -2.29 -9.77
C MET A 83 23.48 -2.80 -10.02
N GLN A 84 23.86 -3.97 -9.49
CA GLN A 84 25.16 -4.62 -9.80
C GLN A 84 25.07 -5.39 -11.12
N ARG A 85 24.03 -6.20 -11.32
CA ARG A 85 23.73 -6.89 -12.58
C ARG A 85 23.68 -5.92 -13.75
N ASP A 86 22.97 -4.80 -13.61
CA ASP A 86 22.78 -3.81 -14.69
C ASP A 86 24.07 -3.02 -15.02
N ARG A 87 25.04 -2.99 -14.11
CA ARG A 87 26.40 -2.48 -14.38
C ARG A 87 27.25 -3.53 -15.10
N LEU A 88 27.17 -4.79 -14.66
CA LEU A 88 27.87 -5.91 -15.30
C LEU A 88 27.37 -6.14 -16.73
N LEU A 89 26.06 -6.06 -16.97
CA LEU A 89 25.45 -6.14 -18.31
C LEU A 89 26.02 -5.06 -19.26
N LYS A 90 26.15 -3.81 -18.79
CA LYS A 90 26.77 -2.72 -19.57
C LYS A 90 28.25 -2.94 -19.85
N ASN A 91 28.95 -3.66 -18.97
CA ASN A 91 30.35 -4.02 -19.15
C ASN A 91 30.56 -5.23 -20.09
N LEU A 92 29.51 -5.91 -20.58
CA LEU A 92 29.64 -6.95 -21.61
C LEU A 92 29.93 -6.37 -23.00
N GLU A 93 29.64 -5.09 -23.24
CA GLU A 93 29.88 -4.41 -24.50
C GLU A 93 31.33 -3.91 -24.59
N GLY A 94 32.21 -4.74 -25.18
CA GLY A 94 33.59 -4.36 -25.52
C GLY A 94 34.71 -5.06 -24.73
N VAL A 95 34.38 -6.02 -23.85
CA VAL A 95 35.35 -6.88 -23.17
C VAL A 95 35.76 -8.09 -24.01
N ASP A 96 36.95 -8.65 -23.72
CA ASP A 96 37.45 -9.88 -24.34
C ASP A 96 36.69 -11.13 -23.81
N LEU A 97 36.76 -12.24 -24.57
CA LEU A 97 36.00 -13.48 -24.31
C LEU A 97 36.19 -14.00 -22.87
N ASP A 98 37.44 -14.02 -22.39
CA ASP A 98 37.80 -14.50 -21.06
C ASP A 98 37.31 -13.59 -19.92
N GLU A 99 37.02 -12.31 -20.20
CA GLU A 99 36.41 -11.39 -19.24
C GLU A 99 34.88 -11.45 -19.33
N LYS A 100 34.35 -11.55 -20.55
CA LYS A 100 32.92 -11.76 -20.82
C LYS A 100 32.37 -12.97 -20.10
N LEU A 101 33.07 -14.12 -20.15
CA LEU A 101 32.67 -15.35 -19.46
C LEU A 101 32.69 -15.22 -17.92
N LYS A 102 33.58 -14.38 -17.36
CA LYS A 102 33.59 -14.09 -15.91
C LYS A 102 32.39 -13.22 -15.53
N ILE A 103 32.11 -12.18 -16.31
CA ILE A 103 30.98 -11.27 -16.11
C ILE A 103 29.64 -12.01 -16.25
N GLU A 104 29.50 -12.90 -17.23
CA GLU A 104 28.31 -13.76 -17.39
C GLU A 104 28.12 -14.72 -16.21
N LYS A 105 29.21 -15.30 -15.68
CA LYS A 105 29.16 -16.11 -14.46
C LYS A 105 28.73 -15.28 -13.24
N ASP A 106 29.28 -14.08 -13.07
CA ASP A 106 28.97 -13.21 -11.94
C ASP A 106 27.52 -12.66 -12.01
N ILE A 107 26.98 -12.44 -13.22
CA ILE A 107 25.57 -12.15 -13.46
C ILE A 107 24.69 -13.33 -13.04
N SER A 108 24.99 -14.55 -13.52
CA SER A 108 24.26 -15.77 -13.13
C SER A 108 24.28 -15.98 -11.61
N GLU A 109 25.43 -15.74 -10.98
CA GLU A 109 25.56 -15.76 -9.52
C GLU A 109 24.78 -14.66 -8.79
N ILE A 110 24.44 -13.55 -9.43
CA ILE A 110 23.55 -12.52 -8.88
C ILE A 110 22.09 -12.93 -9.06
N ASP A 111 21.71 -13.43 -10.24
CA ASP A 111 20.33 -13.83 -10.53
C ASP A 111 19.89 -15.04 -9.69
N ASP A 112 20.77 -16.02 -9.44
CA ASP A 112 20.55 -17.11 -8.46
C ASP A 112 20.27 -16.55 -7.05
N LYS A 113 21.00 -15.52 -6.63
CA LYS A 113 20.85 -14.90 -5.31
C LYS A 113 19.56 -14.05 -5.26
N LEU A 114 19.22 -13.35 -6.33
CA LEU A 114 17.93 -12.64 -6.48
C LEU A 114 16.76 -13.61 -6.41
N MET A 115 16.79 -14.70 -7.18
CA MET A 115 15.76 -15.75 -7.13
C MET A 115 15.62 -16.33 -5.72
N GLN A 116 16.72 -16.55 -5.00
CA GLN A 116 16.65 -16.93 -3.58
C GLN A 116 16.05 -15.85 -2.67
N TYR A 117 16.30 -14.57 -2.90
CA TYR A 117 15.67 -13.49 -2.11
C TYR A 117 14.17 -13.36 -2.40
N TYR A 118 13.76 -13.34 -3.67
CA TYR A 118 12.35 -13.34 -4.05
C TYR A 118 11.63 -14.59 -3.50
N SER A 119 12.24 -15.77 -3.63
CA SER A 119 11.66 -17.01 -3.08
C SER A 119 11.51 -16.94 -1.55
N LYS A 120 12.50 -16.40 -0.82
CA LYS A 120 12.41 -16.22 0.64
C LYS A 120 11.33 -15.19 1.03
N MET A 121 11.18 -14.12 0.27
CA MET A 121 10.17 -13.06 0.51
C MET A 121 8.74 -13.58 0.27
N ILE A 122 8.53 -14.37 -0.78
CA ILE A 122 7.25 -15.05 -1.06
C ILE A 122 6.96 -16.10 0.04
N LEU A 123 7.94 -16.94 0.37
CA LEU A 123 7.79 -18.02 1.36
C LEU A 123 7.71 -17.52 2.81
N SER A 124 8.13 -16.29 3.12
CA SER A 124 7.98 -15.70 4.46
C SER A 124 6.58 -15.14 4.73
N GLY A 125 5.62 -15.32 3.82
CA GLY A 125 4.25 -14.84 3.97
C GLY A 125 4.03 -13.39 3.55
N ASN A 126 5.07 -12.69 3.08
CA ASN A 126 4.96 -11.32 2.55
C ASN A 126 4.59 -11.37 1.06
N THR A 127 3.45 -11.99 0.74
CA THR A 127 2.86 -11.95 -0.60
C THR A 127 2.35 -10.57 -0.98
N THR A 128 2.16 -9.68 0.00
CA THR A 128 1.99 -8.24 -0.19
C THR A 128 3.34 -7.61 -0.55
N LEU A 129 3.58 -7.43 -1.84
CA LEU A 129 4.54 -6.44 -2.37
C LEU A 129 3.92 -5.02 -2.42
N ASP A 130 2.90 -4.78 -1.61
CA ASP A 130 2.34 -3.45 -1.37
C ASP A 130 3.37 -2.56 -0.64
N PRO A 131 3.36 -1.24 -0.87
CA PRO A 131 4.26 -0.32 -0.18
C PRO A 131 4.13 -0.44 1.34
N THR A 132 5.25 -0.48 2.06
CA THR A 132 5.29 -0.73 3.51
C THR A 132 4.80 0.46 4.35
N VAL A 133 3.50 0.71 4.28
CA VAL A 133 2.69 1.25 5.36
C VAL A 133 1.79 0.10 5.77
N LYS A 134 1.79 -0.29 7.04
CA LYS A 134 0.61 -0.96 7.58
C LYS A 134 -0.49 0.07 7.61
N ILE A 135 -1.26 0.12 6.53
CA ILE A 135 -2.62 0.63 6.54
C ILE A 135 -3.29 -0.16 7.67
N ASP A 136 -3.75 0.51 8.72
CA ASP A 136 -4.54 -0.13 9.77
C ASP A 136 -5.70 -0.82 9.06
N GLY A 137 -5.73 -2.16 9.13
CA GLY A 137 -6.31 -2.98 8.06
C GLY A 137 -7.76 -2.64 7.80
N ILE A 138 -8.00 -1.85 6.75
CA ILE A 138 -9.32 -1.33 6.38
C ILE A 138 -10.26 -2.52 6.26
N ASP A 139 -11.31 -2.49 7.08
CA ASP A 139 -12.22 -3.62 7.19
C ASP A 139 -13.05 -3.74 5.91
N GLU A 140 -13.38 -4.96 5.51
CA GLU A 140 -14.28 -5.18 4.38
C GLU A 140 -15.67 -4.61 4.72
N ASP A 141 -16.05 -4.60 6.01
CA ASP A 141 -17.25 -3.92 6.49
C ASP A 141 -17.16 -2.37 6.46
N GLU A 142 -15.98 -1.76 6.63
CA GLU A 142 -15.79 -0.29 6.45
C GLU A 142 -16.07 0.09 4.99
N ILE A 143 -15.50 -0.67 4.05
CA ILE A 143 -15.71 -0.48 2.61
C ILE A 143 -17.17 -0.77 2.23
N LYS A 144 -17.77 -1.84 2.79
CA LYS A 144 -19.15 -2.24 2.47
C LYS A 144 -20.16 -1.16 2.85
N GLU A 145 -20.13 -0.66 4.08
CA GLU A 145 -21.09 0.36 4.53
C GLU A 145 -20.87 1.67 3.78
N LEU A 146 -19.61 2.11 3.58
CA LEU A 146 -19.30 3.30 2.79
C LEU A 146 -19.79 3.20 1.33
N VAL A 147 -19.61 2.05 0.68
CA VAL A 147 -20.07 1.85 -0.71
C VAL A 147 -21.58 1.82 -0.77
N ARG A 148 -22.26 1.23 0.23
CA ARG A 148 -23.73 1.29 0.34
C ARG A 148 -24.21 2.73 0.50
N ASP A 149 -23.66 3.49 1.44
CA ASP A 149 -24.06 4.89 1.70
C ASP A 149 -23.95 5.77 0.45
N LEU A 150 -22.86 5.65 -0.32
CA LEU A 150 -22.68 6.41 -1.57
C LEU A 150 -23.65 6.00 -2.67
N ILE A 151 -24.04 4.72 -2.76
CA ILE A 151 -25.02 4.27 -3.75
C ILE A 151 -26.44 4.74 -3.36
N PHE A 152 -26.79 4.68 -2.07
CA PHE A 152 -28.09 5.12 -1.56
C PHE A 152 -28.24 6.65 -1.46
N GLN A 153 -27.14 7.42 -1.52
CA GLN A 153 -27.21 8.89 -1.53
C GLN A 153 -27.91 9.43 -2.79
N GLU A 154 -28.94 10.24 -2.58
CA GLU A 154 -29.66 10.91 -3.67
C GLU A 154 -28.79 11.99 -4.32
N GLY A 155 -28.96 12.16 -5.64
CA GLY A 155 -28.20 13.12 -6.43
C GLY A 155 -26.77 12.71 -6.79
N LEU A 156 -26.25 11.56 -6.31
CA LEU A 156 -24.97 11.05 -6.80
C LEU A 156 -25.06 10.57 -8.26
N GLU A 157 -24.01 10.84 -9.02
CA GLU A 157 -23.88 10.32 -10.38
C GLU A 157 -23.74 8.78 -10.38
N GLU A 158 -23.86 8.19 -11.57
CA GLU A 158 -23.75 6.74 -11.81
C GLU A 158 -22.28 6.28 -11.95
N LEU A 159 -21.37 7.26 -12.09
CA LEU A 159 -19.95 7.11 -12.33
C LEU A 159 -19.21 8.15 -11.48
N HIS A 160 -18.11 7.76 -10.85
CA HIS A 160 -17.30 8.66 -10.01
C HIS A 160 -15.84 8.59 -10.45
N SER A 161 -15.15 9.73 -10.57
CA SER A 161 -13.71 9.72 -10.78
C SER A 161 -12.96 9.30 -9.52
N GLU A 162 -11.68 8.93 -9.65
CA GLU A 162 -10.80 8.69 -8.48
C GLU A 162 -10.80 9.86 -7.49
N ASN A 163 -10.89 11.10 -7.98
CA ASN A 163 -10.90 12.29 -7.13
C ASN A 163 -12.26 12.49 -6.43
N ASP A 164 -13.37 12.18 -7.11
CA ASP A 164 -14.70 12.23 -6.50
C ASP A 164 -14.81 11.17 -5.41
N LEU A 165 -14.35 9.94 -5.67
CA LEU A 165 -14.28 8.87 -4.67
C LEU A 165 -13.43 9.30 -3.46
N LYS A 166 -12.21 9.79 -3.67
CA LYS A 166 -11.36 10.30 -2.57
C LYS A 166 -12.07 11.43 -1.77
N PHE A 167 -12.74 12.36 -2.46
CA PHE A 167 -13.47 13.45 -1.81
C PHE A 167 -14.68 12.94 -0.99
N HIS A 168 -15.47 12.02 -1.54
CA HIS A 168 -16.56 11.35 -0.83
C HIS A 168 -16.06 10.61 0.42
N PHE A 169 -14.95 9.86 0.30
CA PHE A 169 -14.39 9.11 1.43
C PHE A 169 -13.96 10.07 2.56
N ILE A 170 -13.27 11.16 2.23
CA ILE A 170 -12.90 12.23 3.19
C ILE A 170 -14.14 12.85 3.83
N ARG A 171 -15.21 13.09 3.06
CA ARG A 171 -16.45 13.75 3.53
C ARG A 171 -17.22 12.89 4.53
N GLU A 172 -17.49 11.62 4.21
CA GLU A 172 -18.31 10.75 5.06
C GLU A 172 -17.53 10.23 6.28
N THR A 173 -16.34 9.65 6.06
CA THR A 173 -15.54 9.06 7.16
C THR A 173 -14.82 10.09 8.01
N LYS A 174 -14.70 11.35 7.54
CA LYS A 174 -13.90 12.43 8.13
C LYS A 174 -12.42 12.07 8.25
N CYS A 175 -11.94 11.18 7.38
CA CYS A 175 -10.55 10.75 7.34
C CYS A 175 -9.62 11.80 6.70
N ASN A 176 -8.32 11.53 6.74
CA ASN A 176 -7.33 12.31 6.02
C ASN A 176 -7.15 11.77 4.59
N VAL A 177 -6.58 12.58 3.69
CA VAL A 177 -6.37 12.24 2.26
C VAL A 177 -5.70 10.88 2.10
N LYS A 178 -4.65 10.57 2.88
CA LYS A 178 -3.93 9.30 2.78
C LYS A 178 -4.82 8.09 3.11
N HIS A 179 -5.76 8.21 4.05
CA HIS A 179 -6.73 7.13 4.33
C HIS A 179 -7.72 6.94 3.17
N ALA A 180 -8.16 8.02 2.52
CA ALA A 180 -8.98 7.94 1.32
C ALA A 180 -8.22 7.33 0.12
N GLU A 181 -6.91 7.55 0.03
CA GLU A 181 -6.05 6.89 -0.96
C GLU A 181 -5.88 5.40 -0.65
N ASN A 182 -5.61 5.03 0.61
CA ASN A 182 -5.58 3.65 1.07
C ASN A 182 -6.92 2.92 0.80
N LEU A 183 -8.06 3.57 1.06
CA LEU A 183 -9.41 3.06 0.77
C LEU A 183 -9.59 2.77 -0.73
N LEU A 184 -9.18 3.71 -1.59
CA LEU A 184 -9.29 3.56 -3.04
C LEU A 184 -8.37 2.45 -3.56
N GLU A 185 -7.10 2.40 -3.11
CA GLU A 185 -6.15 1.33 -3.45
C GLU A 185 -6.69 -0.05 -3.03
N ARG A 186 -7.30 -0.13 -1.84
CA ARG A 186 -7.93 -1.37 -1.36
C ARG A 186 -9.14 -1.76 -2.20
N MET A 187 -10.05 -0.83 -2.51
CA MET A 187 -11.20 -1.10 -3.40
C MET A 187 -10.75 -1.53 -4.81
N LEU A 188 -9.67 -0.94 -5.34
CA LEU A 188 -9.08 -1.32 -6.62
C LEU A 188 -8.54 -2.75 -6.60
N SER A 189 -7.86 -3.17 -5.53
CA SER A 189 -7.38 -4.55 -5.37
C SER A 189 -8.51 -5.56 -5.12
N ASP A 190 -9.57 -5.15 -4.42
CA ASP A 190 -10.83 -5.89 -4.26
C ASP A 190 -11.68 -5.97 -5.56
N GLY A 191 -11.26 -5.35 -6.66
CA GLY A 191 -11.86 -5.53 -7.98
C GLY A 191 -12.61 -4.33 -8.56
N LEU A 192 -12.58 -3.14 -7.93
CA LEU A 192 -13.16 -1.90 -8.48
C LEU A 192 -12.61 -1.58 -9.89
N VAL A 193 -11.36 -1.99 -10.18
CA VAL A 193 -10.73 -1.88 -11.51
C VAL A 193 -11.53 -2.56 -12.63
N LEU A 194 -12.31 -3.61 -12.33
CA LEU A 194 -13.20 -4.29 -13.29
C LEU A 194 -14.50 -3.51 -13.56
N CYS A 195 -14.82 -2.54 -12.71
CA CYS A 195 -15.98 -1.65 -12.75
C CYS A 195 -15.64 -0.25 -13.26
N ARG A 196 -14.36 0.02 -13.56
CA ARG A 196 -13.88 1.17 -14.33
C ARG A 196 -14.59 1.23 -15.69
N GLN A 197 -15.06 2.40 -16.09
CA GLN A 197 -15.41 2.70 -17.48
C GLN A 197 -14.28 3.50 -18.14
N ILE A 198 -14.13 3.34 -19.45
CA ILE A 198 -13.31 4.23 -20.27
C ILE A 198 -14.27 5.28 -20.84
N GLU A 199 -13.97 6.57 -20.66
CA GLU A 199 -14.79 7.64 -21.25
C GLU A 199 -14.72 7.58 -22.79
N THR A 200 -15.74 7.01 -23.42
CA THR A 200 -15.83 6.89 -24.87
C THR A 200 -16.27 8.21 -25.52
N GLU A 201 -15.27 9.07 -25.74
CA GLU A 201 -15.18 10.05 -26.83
C GLU A 201 -16.18 11.23 -26.87
N ARG A 202 -17.17 11.31 -25.98
CA ARG A 202 -18.13 12.45 -25.96
C ARG A 202 -17.58 13.73 -25.31
N GLY A 203 -16.35 13.71 -24.81
CA GLY A 203 -15.69 14.81 -24.08
C GLY A 203 -14.52 15.48 -24.82
N TYR A 204 -14.49 15.48 -26.15
CA TYR A 204 -13.34 15.85 -27.02
C TYR A 204 -12.70 17.26 -26.83
N PHE A 205 -13.17 18.06 -25.86
CA PHE A 205 -12.65 19.39 -25.51
C PHE A 205 -12.17 19.53 -24.06
N LYS A 206 -12.25 18.47 -23.22
CA LYS A 206 -12.06 18.60 -21.76
C LYS A 206 -10.61 18.45 -21.27
N SER A 207 -9.68 17.93 -22.08
CA SER A 207 -8.32 17.57 -21.67
C SER A 207 -7.19 18.36 -22.38
N ILE A 208 -7.01 19.62 -21.98
CA ILE A 208 -5.71 20.32 -22.15
C ILE A 208 -4.81 20.05 -20.93
N SER A 209 -5.40 19.83 -19.75
CA SER A 209 -4.80 19.09 -18.64
C SER A 209 -4.79 17.59 -18.95
N GLY A 210 -3.62 16.95 -18.91
CA GLY A 210 -3.41 15.57 -19.36
C GLY A 210 -3.85 14.45 -18.40
N ASP A 211 -4.77 14.73 -17.48
CA ASP A 211 -5.28 13.72 -16.54
C ASP A 211 -6.33 12.83 -17.21
N TYR A 212 -5.94 11.58 -17.50
CA TYR A 212 -6.86 10.51 -17.90
C TYR A 212 -7.60 9.94 -16.67
N SER A 213 -8.35 10.81 -15.97
CA SER A 213 -9.11 10.47 -14.77
C SER A 213 -10.07 9.31 -15.06
N PHE A 214 -9.89 8.19 -14.36
CA PHE A 214 -10.75 7.04 -14.50
C PHE A 214 -12.05 7.24 -13.75
N THR A 215 -13.18 6.90 -14.39
CA THR A 215 -14.49 6.84 -13.76
C THR A 215 -14.89 5.40 -13.46
N TYR A 216 -15.58 5.19 -12.36
CA TYR A 216 -15.94 3.88 -11.82
C TYR A 216 -17.42 3.83 -11.47
N ASN A 217 -18.08 2.74 -11.85
CA ASN A 217 -19.47 2.48 -11.48
C ASN A 217 -19.52 1.71 -10.15
N LEU A 218 -19.91 2.39 -9.07
CA LEU A 218 -19.98 1.78 -7.73
C LEU A 218 -21.10 0.73 -7.60
N GLU A 219 -22.24 0.93 -8.28
CA GLU A 219 -23.36 -0.02 -8.30
C GLU A 219 -22.91 -1.44 -8.73
N ARG A 220 -22.12 -1.51 -9.82
CA ARG A 220 -21.53 -2.74 -10.33
C ARG A 220 -20.46 -3.33 -9.41
N PHE A 221 -19.69 -2.48 -8.70
CA PHE A 221 -18.71 -2.95 -7.71
C PHE A 221 -19.40 -3.55 -6.47
N ALA A 222 -20.44 -2.90 -5.97
CA ALA A 222 -21.23 -3.38 -4.84
C ALA A 222 -21.93 -4.71 -5.16
N ASN A 223 -22.48 -4.85 -6.37
CA ASN A 223 -23.04 -6.11 -6.85
C ASN A 223 -21.94 -7.19 -6.97
N LEU A 224 -20.79 -6.87 -7.59
CA LEU A 224 -19.64 -7.78 -7.72
C LEU A 224 -19.12 -8.31 -6.38
N ARG A 225 -19.16 -7.50 -5.32
CA ARG A 225 -18.74 -7.88 -3.96
C ARG A 225 -19.88 -8.42 -3.07
N GLY A 226 -21.13 -8.38 -3.51
CA GLY A 226 -22.30 -8.78 -2.71
C GLY A 226 -22.67 -7.81 -1.59
N TYR A 227 -22.24 -6.54 -1.68
CA TYR A 227 -22.54 -5.48 -0.71
C TYR A 227 -23.99 -4.99 -0.79
N VAL A 228 -24.64 -5.17 -1.95
CA VAL A 228 -26.08 -4.92 -2.18
C VAL A 228 -26.71 -6.12 -2.85
N THR A 229 -27.99 -6.37 -2.54
CA THR A 229 -28.81 -7.38 -3.22
C THR A 229 -29.36 -6.85 -4.55
N GLU A 230 -29.73 -7.78 -5.44
CA GLU A 230 -30.35 -7.44 -6.74
C GLU A 230 -31.66 -6.64 -6.58
N ASN A 231 -32.42 -6.89 -5.51
CA ASN A 231 -33.63 -6.14 -5.18
C ASN A 231 -33.32 -4.69 -4.75
N GLU A 232 -32.36 -4.49 -3.84
CA GLU A 232 -31.91 -3.15 -3.45
C GLU A 232 -31.42 -2.36 -4.66
N LEU A 233 -30.61 -2.99 -5.51
CA LEU A 233 -30.09 -2.37 -6.74
C LEU A 233 -31.23 -1.93 -7.68
N TYR A 234 -32.28 -2.76 -7.82
CA TYR A 234 -33.46 -2.43 -8.62
C TYR A 234 -34.27 -1.27 -8.03
N GLU A 235 -34.42 -1.19 -6.70
CA GLU A 235 -35.06 -0.06 -6.01
C GLU A 235 -34.26 1.24 -6.19
N ILE A 236 -32.93 1.18 -6.05
CA ILE A 236 -32.02 2.31 -6.30
C ILE A 236 -32.17 2.81 -7.74
N LEU A 237 -32.10 1.91 -8.73
CA LEU A 237 -32.23 2.25 -10.15
C LEU A 237 -33.59 2.87 -10.48
N ASN A 238 -34.68 2.34 -9.92
CA ASN A 238 -36.02 2.93 -10.07
C ASN A 238 -36.11 4.33 -9.45
N ARG A 239 -35.57 4.53 -8.24
CA ARG A 239 -35.54 5.85 -7.56
C ARG A 239 -34.74 6.86 -8.38
N ARG A 240 -33.52 6.50 -8.81
CA ARG A 240 -32.65 7.32 -9.69
C ARG A 240 -33.34 7.61 -11.04
N SER A 241 -34.08 6.67 -11.61
CA SER A 241 -34.85 6.87 -12.85
C SER A 241 -36.00 7.87 -12.67
N ASN A 242 -36.77 7.77 -11.57
CA ASN A 242 -37.84 8.73 -11.27
C ASN A 242 -37.29 10.15 -11.08
N ILE A 243 -36.21 10.32 -10.30
CA ILE A 243 -35.54 11.62 -10.13
C ILE A 243 -35.06 12.18 -11.48
N LYS A 244 -34.41 11.36 -12.33
CA LYS A 244 -34.02 11.78 -13.70
C LYS A 244 -35.23 12.19 -14.57
N ILE A 245 -36.41 11.59 -14.36
CA ILE A 245 -37.66 11.93 -15.06
C ILE A 245 -38.28 13.24 -14.51
N ASP A 246 -38.21 13.47 -13.21
CA ASP A 246 -38.80 14.65 -12.56
C ASP A 246 -37.96 15.91 -12.77
N ASN A 247 -36.63 15.83 -12.68
CA ASN A 247 -35.72 16.91 -13.08
C ASN A 247 -35.99 17.33 -14.54
N TYR A 248 -36.15 16.37 -15.46
CA TYR A 248 -36.49 16.63 -16.86
C TYR A 248 -37.88 17.25 -17.09
N LYS A 249 -38.79 17.20 -16.10
CA LYS A 249 -40.03 18.00 -16.10
C LYS A 249 -39.74 19.43 -15.64
N MET A 250 -38.94 19.61 -14.60
CA MET A 250 -38.55 20.93 -14.07
C MET A 250 -37.76 21.73 -15.10
N ASP A 251 -36.77 21.13 -15.77
CA ASP A 251 -36.05 21.72 -16.92
C ASP A 251 -37.03 22.27 -17.99
N LYS A 252 -38.08 21.49 -18.30
CA LYS A 252 -39.11 21.85 -19.28
C LYS A 252 -40.12 22.88 -18.79
N ILE A 253 -40.20 23.11 -17.49
CA ILE A 253 -41.00 24.19 -16.89
C ILE A 253 -40.14 25.46 -16.92
N GLU A 254 -38.90 25.39 -16.42
CA GLU A 254 -37.95 26.51 -16.45
C GLU A 254 -37.72 27.06 -17.87
N ILE A 255 -37.49 26.21 -18.88
CA ILE A 255 -37.32 26.67 -20.27
C ILE A 255 -38.54 27.48 -20.75
N LYS A 256 -39.76 27.03 -20.47
CA LYS A 256 -41.00 27.74 -20.86
C LYS A 256 -41.23 29.03 -20.07
N LEU A 257 -40.73 29.09 -18.83
CA LEU A 257 -40.78 30.30 -18.02
C LEU A 257 -39.76 31.31 -18.54
N ASN A 258 -38.54 30.89 -18.86
CA ASN A 258 -37.51 31.72 -19.47
C ASN A 258 -37.92 32.24 -20.86
N GLU A 259 -38.56 31.41 -21.70
CA GLU A 259 -39.17 31.84 -22.99
C GLU A 259 -40.25 32.92 -22.83
N LYS A 260 -40.89 33.02 -21.66
CA LYS A 260 -42.05 33.89 -21.41
C LYS A 260 -41.73 35.15 -20.59
N TYR A 261 -40.77 35.06 -19.67
CA TYR A 261 -40.46 36.08 -18.67
C TYR A 261 -39.01 36.60 -18.74
N GLY A 262 -38.14 35.99 -19.55
CA GLY A 262 -36.69 36.20 -19.45
C GLY A 262 -36.07 35.37 -18.32
N ASP A 263 -34.78 35.60 -18.04
CA ASP A 263 -34.01 34.86 -17.03
C ASP A 263 -34.72 34.79 -15.65
N LYS A 264 -34.38 33.79 -14.82
CA LYS A 264 -34.96 33.56 -13.47
C LYS A 264 -34.94 34.80 -12.54
N THR A 265 -34.08 35.80 -12.81
CA THR A 265 -34.03 37.11 -12.13
C THR A 265 -35.11 38.13 -12.55
N GLN A 266 -35.90 37.82 -13.59
CA GLN A 266 -36.98 38.64 -14.15
C GLN A 266 -38.37 38.01 -13.90
N TRP A 267 -38.42 36.83 -13.27
CA TRP A 267 -39.66 36.14 -12.94
C TRP A 267 -40.41 36.87 -11.81
N PRO A 268 -41.76 36.85 -11.79
CA PRO A 268 -42.53 37.40 -10.67
C PRO A 268 -42.31 36.62 -9.36
N ASP A 269 -42.24 37.31 -8.23
CA ASP A 269 -42.00 36.71 -6.90
C ASP A 269 -42.97 35.55 -6.60
N GLU A 270 -44.28 35.74 -6.84
CA GLU A 270 -45.33 34.72 -6.65
C GLU A 270 -45.14 33.44 -7.49
N LEU A 271 -44.28 33.48 -8.50
CA LEU A 271 -43.96 32.38 -9.41
C LEU A 271 -42.60 31.76 -9.07
N LEU A 272 -41.66 32.57 -8.58
CA LEU A 272 -40.41 32.10 -7.97
C LEU A 272 -40.70 31.24 -6.73
N GLU A 273 -41.51 31.75 -5.79
CA GLU A 273 -41.93 31.02 -4.57
C GLU A 273 -42.60 29.68 -4.88
N LYS A 274 -43.34 29.58 -6.00
CA LYS A 274 -43.98 28.32 -6.41
C LYS A 274 -42.98 27.34 -6.97
N PHE A 275 -42.10 27.78 -7.87
CA PHE A 275 -41.06 26.93 -8.46
C PHE A 275 -40.14 26.36 -7.39
N GLU A 276 -39.68 27.20 -6.46
CA GLU A 276 -38.83 26.81 -5.32
C GLU A 276 -39.58 26.03 -4.22
N SER A 277 -40.91 25.83 -4.36
CA SER A 277 -41.72 24.96 -3.49
C SER A 277 -42.09 23.60 -4.12
N GLU A 278 -41.75 23.42 -5.40
CA GLU A 278 -41.89 22.15 -6.15
C GLU A 278 -40.50 21.48 -6.39
N GLU A 279 -39.45 22.01 -5.75
CA GLU A 279 -38.02 21.64 -5.86
C GLU A 279 -37.49 20.97 -4.57
#